data_AF-A0A5C3MXE3-F1
#
_entry.id   AF-A0A5C3MXE3-F1
#
_cell.length_a   1.000
_cell.length_b   1.000
_cell.length_c   1.000
_cell.angle_alpha   90.00
_cell.angle_beta   90.00
_cell.angle_gamma   90.00
#
_symmetry.space_group_name_H-M   'P 1'
#
loop_
_entity.id
_entity.type
_entity.pdbx_description
1 polymer ?
#
loop_
_entity_poly.entity_id
_entity_poly.type
_entity_poly.pdbx_seq_one_letter_code
_entity_poly.pdbx_strand_id
1 'polypeptide(L)'
;MAAKAWRECFLSMPHIKKLQLSGHSASVIPTGIVYPTQIDGALVFHSLFPALESLELENVWFREPSPVINGLETYFFDSLVSSIRHQSPVDSAEGLNVLLPRRKFCHCCVNNQLKRLTVRRATNLYEDDVDLLMSIVPAVMWDRLERTRLHRWDGPEEED
;
A
#
# COMPACT_ATOMS: atom_id res chain seq x y z
N MET A 1 3.75 -19.27 -5.67
CA MET A 1 4.75 -19.23 -6.78
C MET A 1 4.79 -17.89 -7.52
N ALA A 2 3.66 -17.20 -7.74
CA ALA A 2 3.64 -15.96 -8.54
C ALA A 2 4.47 -14.78 -7.98
N ALA A 3 4.43 -14.51 -6.67
CA ALA A 3 5.05 -13.31 -6.09
C ALA A 3 6.59 -13.23 -6.28
N LYS A 4 7.30 -14.37 -6.26
CA LYS A 4 8.76 -14.39 -6.45
C LYS A 4 9.16 -14.07 -7.90
N ALA A 5 8.42 -14.62 -8.87
CA ALA A 5 8.67 -14.38 -10.29
C ALA A 5 8.40 -12.91 -10.67
N TRP A 6 7.32 -12.32 -10.13
CA TRP A 6 7.03 -10.89 -10.32
C TRP A 6 8.13 -10.00 -9.75
N ARG A 7 8.64 -10.32 -8.56
CA ARG A 7 9.76 -9.59 -7.96
C ARG A 7 11.00 -9.59 -8.86
N GLU A 8 11.41 -10.75 -9.36
CA GLU A 8 12.59 -10.86 -10.24
C GLU A 8 12.39 -10.05 -11.54
N CYS A 9 11.17 -10.07 -12.09
CA CYS A 9 10.80 -9.23 -13.24
C CYS A 9 10.94 -7.74 -12.92
N PHE A 10 10.38 -7.26 -11.81
CA PHE A 10 10.45 -5.83 -11.44
C PHE A 10 11.86 -5.35 -11.13
N LEU A 11 12.67 -6.18 -10.47
CA LEU A 11 14.08 -5.88 -10.19
C LEU A 11 14.93 -5.72 -11.48
N SER A 12 14.49 -6.30 -12.60
CA SER A 12 15.15 -6.10 -13.89
C SER A 12 14.84 -4.73 -14.53
N MET A 13 13.91 -3.94 -13.96
CA MET A 13 13.44 -2.67 -14.50
C MET A 13 13.66 -1.48 -13.55
N PRO A 14 14.90 -1.21 -13.08
CA PRO A 14 15.17 -0.22 -12.03
C PRO A 14 14.92 1.24 -12.45
N HIS A 15 14.82 1.50 -13.76
CA HIS A 15 14.66 2.84 -14.35
C HIS A 15 13.18 3.24 -14.51
N ILE A 16 12.23 2.40 -14.10
CA ILE A 16 10.80 2.73 -14.19
C ILE A 16 10.51 3.94 -13.29
N LYS A 17 10.05 5.01 -13.94
CA LYS A 17 9.61 6.25 -13.29
C LYS A 17 8.11 6.35 -13.13
N LYS A 18 7.35 5.63 -13.97
CA LYS A 18 5.90 5.64 -13.96
C LYS A 18 5.39 4.22 -13.95
N LEU A 19 4.58 3.90 -12.96
CA LEU A 19 3.91 2.61 -12.86
C LEU A 19 2.40 2.83 -12.87
N GLN A 20 1.70 2.10 -13.72
CA GLN A 20 0.25 2.04 -13.72
C GLN A 20 -0.17 0.61 -13.35
N LEU A 21 -0.99 0.49 -12.31
CA LEU A 21 -1.57 -0.76 -11.87
C LEU A 21 -3.08 -0.67 -12.06
N SER A 22 -3.63 -1.67 -12.71
CA SER A 22 -5.07 -1.77 -12.90
C SER A 22 -5.58 -3.15 -12.53
N GLY A 23 -6.82 -3.21 -12.03
CA GLY A 23 -7.55 -4.45 -11.79
C GLY A 23 -7.92 -4.73 -10.34
N HIS A 24 -8.78 -5.74 -10.17
CA HIS A 24 -9.32 -6.18 -8.88
C HIS A 24 -8.20 -6.70 -7.99
N SER A 25 -7.89 -5.89 -6.98
CA SER A 25 -6.82 -6.09 -6.02
C SER A 25 -5.45 -6.14 -6.68
N ALA A 26 -4.47 -5.43 -6.13
CA ALA A 26 -3.11 -5.47 -6.64
C ALA A 26 -2.44 -6.82 -6.28
N SER A 27 -3.05 -7.93 -6.67
CA SER A 27 -2.52 -9.30 -6.60
C SER A 27 -1.14 -9.42 -7.27
N VAL A 28 -0.84 -8.50 -8.19
CA VAL A 28 0.45 -8.33 -8.85
C VAL A 28 1.52 -7.80 -7.89
N ILE A 29 1.13 -7.04 -6.85
CA ILE A 29 2.05 -6.47 -5.86
C ILE A 29 1.49 -6.56 -4.43
N PRO A 30 1.43 -7.77 -3.86
CA PRO A 30 0.80 -8.01 -2.55
C PRO A 30 1.53 -7.33 -1.39
N THR A 31 2.82 -7.03 -1.53
CA THR A 31 3.62 -6.32 -0.53
C THR A 31 3.73 -4.81 -0.80
N GLY A 32 2.93 -4.28 -1.73
CA GLY A 32 3.09 -2.92 -2.25
C GLY A 32 4.43 -2.75 -2.98
N ILE A 33 4.88 -1.52 -3.20
CA ILE A 33 6.06 -1.22 -4.04
C ILE A 33 7.42 -1.53 -3.37
N VAL A 34 7.43 -2.30 -2.28
CA VAL A 34 8.64 -2.78 -1.60
C VAL A 34 8.63 -4.30 -1.43
N TYR A 35 9.79 -4.88 -1.15
CA TYR A 35 9.91 -6.28 -0.77
C TYR A 35 10.85 -6.44 0.44
N PRO A 36 10.53 -7.36 1.38
CA PRO A 36 11.39 -7.66 2.50
C PRO A 36 12.51 -8.64 2.11
N THR A 37 13.69 -8.43 2.67
CA THR A 37 14.83 -9.36 2.70
C THR A 37 15.30 -9.52 4.14
N GLN A 38 15.86 -10.68 4.45
CA GLN A 38 16.48 -10.92 5.75
C GLN A 38 17.99 -10.74 5.61
N ILE A 39 18.56 -9.78 6.34
CA ILE A 39 20.01 -9.51 6.38
C ILE A 39 20.41 -9.52 7.84
N ASP A 40 21.34 -10.42 8.22
CA ASP A 40 21.85 -10.57 9.60
C ASP A 40 20.75 -10.69 10.68
N GLY A 41 19.66 -11.38 10.35
CA GLY A 41 18.52 -11.58 11.25
C GLY A 41 17.56 -10.38 11.36
N ALA A 42 17.87 -9.26 10.70
CA ALA A 42 17.00 -8.10 10.57
C ALA A 42 16.20 -8.15 9.26
N LEU A 43 15.01 -7.54 9.25
CA LEU A 43 14.22 -7.34 8.03
C LEU A 43 14.60 -6.00 7.40
N VAL A 44 15.02 -6.06 6.14
CA VAL A 44 15.36 -4.89 5.33
C VAL A 44 14.34 -4.79 4.20
N PHE A 45 13.79 -3.60 4.00
CA PHE A 45 12.81 -3.36 2.94
C PHE A 45 13.50 -2.63 1.78
N HIS A 46 13.41 -3.21 0.59
CA HIS A 46 13.96 -2.66 -0.65
C HIS A 46 12.83 -2.22 -1.58
N SER A 47 13.03 -1.12 -2.29
CA SER A 47 12.09 -0.69 -3.33
C SER A 47 12.17 -1.59 -4.56
N LEU A 48 11.01 -1.97 -5.10
CA LEU A 48 10.90 -2.65 -6.38
C LEU A 48 11.22 -1.70 -7.55
N PHE A 49 11.01 -0.39 -7.37
CA PHE A 49 11.17 0.63 -8.39
C PHE A 49 11.91 1.85 -7.81
N PRO A 50 13.25 1.81 -7.73
CA PRO A 50 14.04 2.86 -7.06
C PRO A 50 13.91 4.25 -7.69
N ALA A 51 13.58 4.32 -8.99
CA ALA A 51 13.39 5.58 -9.72
C ALA A 51 11.92 6.00 -9.84
N LEU A 52 10.99 5.36 -9.11
CA LEU A 52 9.57 5.62 -9.28
C LEU A 52 9.20 7.03 -8.84
N GLU A 53 8.68 7.82 -9.79
CA GLU A 53 8.22 9.19 -9.56
C GLU A 53 6.70 9.33 -9.59
N SER A 54 6.00 8.42 -10.27
CA SER A 54 4.56 8.46 -10.48
C SER A 54 3.94 7.07 -10.36
N LEU A 55 2.93 6.93 -9.49
CA LEU A 55 2.13 5.73 -9.34
C LEU A 55 0.68 6.03 -9.72
N GLU A 56 0.11 5.24 -10.64
CA GLU A 56 -1.29 5.31 -11.03
C GLU A 56 -1.98 4.00 -10.64
N LEU A 57 -3.05 4.10 -9.85
CA LEU A 57 -3.85 2.98 -9.39
C LEU A 57 -5.24 3.13 -9.99
N GLU A 58 -5.68 2.15 -10.77
CA GLU A 58 -6.97 2.19 -11.47
C GLU A 58 -7.81 0.95 -11.17
N ASN A 59 -9.07 1.15 -10.78
CA ASN A 59 -10.00 0.05 -10.47
C ASN A 59 -9.47 -0.89 -9.36
N VAL A 60 -8.81 -0.32 -8.35
CA VAL A 60 -8.15 -1.07 -7.26
C VAL A 60 -9.06 -1.17 -6.03
N TRP A 61 -9.09 -2.36 -5.43
CA TRP A 61 -9.72 -2.59 -4.13
C TRP A 61 -8.70 -2.37 -3.01
N PHE A 62 -8.91 -1.35 -2.19
CA PHE A 62 -7.92 -0.97 -1.16
C PHE A 62 -8.03 -1.78 0.13
N ARG A 63 -9.26 -2.19 0.47
CA ARG A 63 -9.60 -2.94 1.68
C ARG A 63 -10.38 -4.21 1.34
N GLU A 64 -9.93 -4.95 0.34
CA GLU A 64 -10.37 -6.35 0.19
C GLU A 64 -9.72 -7.17 1.30
N PRO A 65 -10.48 -8.03 2.02
CA PRO A 65 -9.89 -8.97 2.96
C PRO A 65 -8.91 -9.88 2.21
N SER A 66 -7.62 -9.66 2.41
CA SER A 66 -6.56 -10.47 1.82
C SER A 66 -6.51 -11.84 2.51
N PRO A 67 -6.19 -12.94 1.79
CA PRO A 67 -5.90 -14.20 2.44
C PRO A 67 -4.78 -14.02 3.47
N VAL A 68 -5.01 -14.51 4.68
CA VAL A 68 -4.11 -14.38 5.83
C VAL A 68 -2.68 -14.83 5.47
N ILE A 69 -1.76 -13.88 5.29
CA ILE A 69 -0.33 -14.16 5.09
C ILE A 69 0.34 -14.15 6.46
N ASN A 70 0.86 -15.30 6.90
CA ASN A 70 1.58 -15.44 8.18
C ASN A 70 0.78 -15.03 9.44
N GLY A 71 -0.55 -15.19 9.44
CA GLY A 71 -1.40 -14.89 10.59
C GLY A 71 -1.76 -13.40 10.75
N LEU A 72 -1.34 -12.54 9.82
CA LEU A 72 -1.69 -11.12 9.80
C LEU A 72 -2.60 -10.84 8.60
N GLU A 73 -3.82 -10.39 8.87
CA GLU A 73 -4.64 -9.74 7.85
C GLU A 73 -3.94 -8.44 7.47
N THR A 74 -3.54 -8.30 6.21
CA THR A 74 -2.91 -7.08 5.70
C THR A 74 -3.70 -6.61 4.50
N TYR A 75 -4.18 -5.38 4.56
CA TYR A 75 -4.86 -4.76 3.44
C TYR A 75 -3.84 -4.24 2.43
N PHE A 76 -4.22 -4.18 1.15
CA PHE A 76 -3.37 -3.56 0.14
C PHE A 76 -3.04 -2.10 0.51
N PHE A 77 -4.02 -1.39 1.08
CA PHE A 77 -3.81 -0.03 1.59
C PHE A 77 -2.66 0.04 2.62
N ASP A 78 -2.66 -0.82 3.63
CA ASP A 78 -1.61 -0.81 4.66
C ASP A 78 -0.24 -1.14 4.07
N SER A 79 -0.20 -2.08 3.12
CA SER A 79 1.02 -2.45 2.40
C SER A 79 1.53 -1.29 1.54
N LEU A 80 0.64 -0.55 0.87
CA LEU A 80 0.97 0.62 0.07
C LEU A 80 1.46 1.77 0.94
N VAL A 81 0.73 2.12 2.00
CA VAL A 81 1.13 3.18 2.95
C VAL A 81 2.46 2.85 3.59
N SER A 82 2.64 1.61 4.07
CA SER A 82 3.92 1.16 4.64
C SER A 82 5.03 1.23 3.60
N SER A 83 4.77 0.82 2.35
CA SER A 83 5.74 0.94 1.26
C SER A 83 6.18 2.38 1.02
N ILE A 84 5.24 3.33 0.99
CA ILE A 84 5.53 4.75 0.75
C ILE A 84 6.23 5.38 1.97
N ARG A 85 5.81 5.03 3.19
CA ARG A 85 6.43 5.51 4.44
C ARG A 85 7.84 4.97 4.64
N HIS A 86 8.08 3.69 4.35
CA HIS A 86 9.41 3.08 4.37
C HIS A 86 10.34 3.64 3.29
N GLN A 87 9.84 4.47 2.38
CA GLN A 87 10.66 5.22 1.44
C GLN A 87 10.97 6.64 1.94
N SER A 88 10.21 7.18 2.89
CA SER A 88 10.45 8.50 3.46
C SER A 88 11.67 8.48 4.40
N PRO A 89 12.62 9.42 4.28
CA PRO A 89 13.71 9.59 5.24
C PRO A 89 13.25 10.10 6.62
N VAL A 90 11.97 10.46 6.75
CA VAL A 90 11.40 11.11 7.93
C VAL A 90 10.46 10.12 8.62
N ASP A 91 11.02 9.41 9.60
CA ASP A 91 10.42 9.12 10.91
C ASP A 91 11.21 7.98 11.57
N SER A 92 12.41 8.32 12.00
CA SER A 92 13.06 7.59 13.07
C SER A 92 12.50 8.11 14.38
N ALA A 93 11.71 7.26 15.05
CA ALA A 93 11.18 7.41 16.40
C ALA A 93 10.04 8.43 16.59
N GLU A 94 8.79 7.97 16.48
CA GLU A 94 7.81 7.97 17.59
C GLU A 94 6.43 7.51 17.08
N GLY A 95 5.80 6.56 17.80
CA GLY A 95 4.34 6.39 17.76
C GLY A 95 3.74 5.33 16.84
N LEU A 96 4.05 4.04 17.03
CA LEU A 96 3.08 2.95 16.80
C LEU A 96 3.45 1.71 17.61
N ASN A 97 3.07 1.72 18.90
CA ASN A 97 3.23 0.61 19.84
C ASN A 97 2.01 -0.33 19.82
N VAL A 98 1.57 -0.79 18.65
CA VAL A 98 0.49 -1.79 18.59
C VAL A 98 0.85 -2.88 17.56
N LEU A 99 1.17 -4.06 18.10
CA LEU A 99 1.10 -5.40 17.47
C LEU A 99 2.20 -5.92 16.53
N LEU A 100 3.46 -5.47 16.64
CA LEU A 100 4.59 -6.30 16.16
C LEU A 100 5.67 -6.47 17.24
N PRO A 101 6.13 -7.71 17.51
CA PRO A 101 7.14 -7.96 18.53
C PRO A 101 8.40 -7.16 18.19
N ARG A 102 8.97 -6.48 19.19
CA ARG A 102 10.22 -5.72 19.15
C ARG A 102 11.33 -6.51 18.43
N ARG A 103 11.40 -6.41 17.11
CA ARG A 103 12.44 -6.99 16.28
C ARG A 103 13.42 -5.90 15.90
N LYS A 104 14.68 -6.18 16.20
CA LYS A 104 15.84 -5.31 16.03
C LYS A 104 15.94 -4.84 14.57
N PHE A 105 16.06 -3.52 14.42
CA PHE A 105 16.51 -2.75 13.25
C PHE A 105 15.80 -3.05 11.92
N CYS A 106 14.71 -2.31 11.67
CA CYS A 106 14.17 -2.16 10.32
C CYS A 106 15.01 -1.09 9.60
N HIS A 107 16.06 -1.49 8.87
CA HIS A 107 16.81 -0.56 8.04
C HIS A 107 16.06 -0.35 6.72
N CYS A 108 15.56 0.88 6.51
CA CYS A 108 14.96 1.27 5.25
C CYS A 108 16.06 1.76 4.31
N CYS A 109 16.27 1.06 3.20
CA CYS A 109 17.26 1.44 2.18
C CYS A 109 16.54 2.05 0.98
N VAL A 110 15.84 3.19 1.12
CA VAL A 110 15.21 3.79 -0.05
C VAL A 110 15.09 5.32 0.03
N ASN A 111 15.48 5.95 -1.08
CA ASN A 111 15.19 7.34 -1.43
C ASN A 111 13.78 7.37 -2.06
N ASN A 112 12.76 7.91 -1.38
CA ASN A 112 11.46 8.13 -2.04
C ASN A 112 11.59 9.19 -3.13
N GLN A 113 11.24 8.84 -4.36
CA GLN A 113 11.10 9.81 -5.45
C GLN A 113 9.65 9.98 -5.91
N LEU A 114 8.69 9.30 -5.24
CA LEU A 114 7.28 9.36 -5.58
C LEU A 114 6.75 10.77 -5.35
N LYS A 115 6.59 11.49 -6.46
CA LYS A 115 6.06 12.85 -6.47
C LYS A 115 4.56 12.86 -6.67
N ARG A 116 4.02 11.85 -7.36
CA ARG A 116 2.63 11.82 -7.79
C ARG A 116 1.99 10.46 -7.55
N LEU A 117 0.84 10.48 -6.89
CA LEU A 117 -0.07 9.34 -6.78
C LEU A 117 -1.39 9.71 -7.46
N THR A 118 -1.83 8.90 -8.42
CA THR A 118 -3.15 9.04 -9.03
C THR A 118 -3.97 7.82 -8.70
N VAL A 119 -5.13 8.02 -8.10
CA VAL A 119 -6.09 6.97 -7.78
C VAL A 119 -7.33 7.18 -8.62
N ARG A 120 -7.72 6.14 -9.37
CA ARG A 120 -8.88 6.12 -10.24
C ARG A 120 -9.80 4.95 -9.92
N ARG A 121 -11.11 5.20 -9.81
CA ARG A 121 -12.13 4.16 -9.59
C ARG A 121 -11.79 3.25 -8.41
N ALA A 122 -11.33 3.85 -7.31
CA ALA A 122 -11.02 3.10 -6.11
C ALA A 122 -12.28 2.48 -5.51
N THR A 123 -12.16 1.25 -5.02
CA THR A 123 -13.22 0.61 -4.26
C THR A 123 -12.76 0.42 -2.81
N ASN A 124 -13.64 0.69 -1.85
CA ASN A 124 -13.37 0.67 -0.39
C ASN A 124 -12.16 1.53 0.03
N LEU A 125 -12.07 2.74 -0.52
CA LEU A 125 -11.10 3.75 -0.10
C LEU A 125 -11.87 4.89 0.59
N TYR A 126 -11.55 5.17 1.85
CA TYR A 126 -12.27 6.14 2.68
C TYR A 126 -11.61 7.52 2.69
N GLU A 127 -12.28 8.53 3.23
CA GLU A 127 -11.72 9.90 3.30
C GLU A 127 -10.47 9.97 4.15
N ASP A 128 -10.47 9.32 5.32
CA ASP A 128 -9.29 9.20 6.18
C ASP A 128 -8.10 8.54 5.46
N ASP A 129 -8.38 7.63 4.52
CA ASP A 129 -7.36 6.99 3.69
C ASP A 129 -6.76 7.98 2.67
N VAL A 130 -7.59 8.87 2.09
CA VAL A 130 -7.12 9.97 1.22
C VAL A 130 -6.20 10.88 2.02
N ASP A 131 -6.64 11.30 3.20
CA ASP A 131 -5.95 12.29 4.02
C ASP A 131 -4.59 11.74 4.45
N LEU A 132 -4.54 10.46 4.82
CA LEU A 132 -3.31 9.75 5.07
C LEU A 132 -2.39 9.72 3.84
N LEU A 133 -2.91 9.43 2.65
CA LEU A 133 -2.11 9.45 1.41
C LEU A 133 -1.60 10.86 1.07
N MET A 134 -2.41 11.89 1.28
CA MET A 134 -2.03 13.30 1.09
C MET A 134 -0.97 13.74 2.09
N SER A 135 -0.96 13.17 3.31
CA SER A 135 0.09 13.46 4.30
C SER A 135 1.47 12.91 3.93
N ILE A 136 1.54 11.88 3.07
CA ILE A 136 2.79 11.18 2.71
C ILE A 136 3.25 11.43 1.26
N VAL A 137 2.34 11.69 0.32
CA VAL A 137 2.68 11.99 -1.09
C VAL A 137 2.34 13.44 -1.41
N PRO A 138 3.30 14.25 -1.94
CA PRO A 138 3.08 15.68 -2.18
C PRO A 138 1.94 16.01 -3.17
N ALA A 139 1.69 15.14 -4.16
CA ALA A 139 0.63 15.33 -5.12
C ALA A 139 -0.22 14.07 -5.27
N VAL A 140 -1.36 14.05 -4.57
CA VAL A 140 -2.38 13.01 -4.72
C VAL A 140 -3.51 13.53 -5.59
N MET A 141 -3.80 12.82 -6.67
CA MET A 141 -4.98 13.02 -7.50
C MET A 141 -5.92 11.84 -7.31
N TRP A 142 -7.19 12.14 -7.05
CA TRP A 142 -8.22 11.13 -6.85
C TRP A 142 -9.45 11.53 -7.68
N ASP A 143 -10.02 10.61 -8.46
CA ASP A 143 -11.34 10.81 -9.10
C ASP A 143 -12.46 10.53 -8.07
N ARG A 144 -13.14 11.56 -7.58
CA ARG A 144 -13.95 11.57 -6.33
C ARG A 144 -15.21 10.66 -6.33
N LEU A 145 -15.16 9.49 -6.94
CA LEU A 145 -16.27 8.66 -7.37
C LEU A 145 -16.88 7.86 -6.23
N GLU A 146 -18.08 8.35 -5.89
CA GLU A 146 -19.24 7.68 -5.32
C GLU A 146 -18.98 6.73 -4.16
N ARG A 147 -19.08 7.30 -2.95
CA ARG A 147 -19.60 6.61 -1.78
C ARG A 147 -20.82 5.80 -2.24
N THR A 148 -20.63 4.51 -2.50
CA THR A 148 -21.74 3.56 -2.38
C THR A 148 -22.10 3.67 -0.92
N ARG A 149 -23.09 4.51 -0.61
CA ARG A 149 -23.74 4.48 0.69
C ARG A 149 -24.17 3.03 0.80
N LEU A 150 -23.44 2.24 1.60
CA LEU A 150 -23.95 0.98 2.06
C LEU A 150 -25.29 1.36 2.66
N HIS A 151 -26.35 1.03 1.93
CA HIS A 151 -27.70 1.21 2.39
C HIS A 151 -27.72 0.43 3.68
N ARG A 152 -27.76 1.15 4.80
CA ARG A 152 -28.10 0.59 6.08
C ARG A 152 -29.41 -0.14 5.82
N TRP A 153 -29.36 -1.46 5.84
CA TRP A 153 -30.55 -2.28 5.79
C TRP A 153 -31.22 -2.06 7.13
N ASP A 154 -32.00 -0.99 7.24
CA ASP A 154 -32.94 -0.81 8.32
C ASP A 154 -33.98 -1.92 8.09
N GLY A 155 -33.82 -3.00 8.87
CA GLY A 155 -34.72 -4.15 8.82
C GLY A 155 -36.16 -3.71 9.09
N PRO A 156 -37.16 -4.50 8.67
CA PRO A 156 -38.55 -4.16 8.91
C PRO A 156 -38.78 -4.04 10.42
N GLU A 157 -39.31 -2.88 10.83
CA GLU A 157 -39.90 -2.69 12.16
C GLU A 157 -41.07 -3.68 12.28
N GLU A 158 -40.90 -4.72 13.10
CA GLU A 158 -42.02 -5.51 13.61
C GLU A 158 -42.75 -4.64 14.64
N GLU A 159 -43.94 -4.15 14.27
CA GLU A 159 -44.93 -3.60 15.21
C GLU A 159 -45.64 -4.78 15.90
N ASP A 160 -45.54 -4.85 17.23
CA ASP A 160 -46.45 -5.60 18.12
C ASP A 160 -47.01 -4.65 19.20
#